data_AF-A0A7Y0IJ11-F1
#
_entry.id   AF-A0A7Y0IJ11-F1
#
_cell.length_a   1.000
_cell.length_b   1.000
_cell.length_c   1.000
_cell.angle_alpha   90.00
_cell.angle_beta   90.00
_cell.angle_gamma   90.00
#
_symmetry.space_group_name_H-M   'P 1'
#
loop_
_entity.id
_entity.type
_entity.pdbx_description
1 polymer ?
#
loop_
_entity_poly.entity_id
_entity_poly.type
_entity_poly.pdbx_seq_one_letter_code
_entity_poly.pdbx_strand_id
1 'polypeptide(L)'
;MSFLHLKKFYERYKFHLLVWSLYIIYEVFILGLATHKFREPGAYLLVYIVNILTFYIYGFFLKKIIKTGSIPIKILKIVALIAIMIFAYVISTFLLILLFEQIRLLEINSSRSFDREFILPCIYRSILYIGYSTGYIYVVKSFQDQKKVEALERQNLVTQIEKQALENDLVQSQNNYLRSQINPHFLFNTLNFIYNDARKKAPMAADAIMNLAEMMRYALKRPEASEMVPLSEEIEQIEHLINLHKLRTANNINLELEVTGDMFGLRFPPLILLTLVENIFKHGNVSHSTQPAFIKIAYEKDKLNISTINMINDNKGKQTESHHVGIDNIGKRLNSFYGNDYIFKYYKDPLNRYITEIDVTVVNPLARLNR
;
A
#
# COMPACT_ATOMS: atom_id res chain seq x y z
N MET A 1 -47.36 3.05 -25.07
CA MET A 1 -46.86 3.21 -23.68
C MET A 1 -46.95 1.96 -22.79
N SER A 2 -47.78 0.95 -23.09
CA SER A 2 -47.95 -0.24 -22.23
C SER A 2 -46.80 -1.28 -22.30
N PHE A 3 -46.23 -1.53 -23.48
CA PHE A 3 -45.29 -2.65 -23.69
C PHE A 3 -43.91 -2.47 -23.02
N LEU A 4 -43.41 -1.22 -22.94
CA LEU A 4 -42.10 -0.91 -22.35
C LEU A 4 -42.09 -1.09 -20.82
N HIS A 5 -43.23 -0.84 -20.16
CA HIS A 5 -43.41 -1.04 -18.74
C HIS A 5 -43.46 -2.51 -18.36
N LEU A 6 -44.11 -3.32 -19.20
CA LEU A 6 -44.22 -4.77 -18.98
C LEU A 6 -42.85 -5.44 -19.11
N LYS A 7 -42.03 -5.05 -20.09
CA LYS A 7 -40.66 -5.56 -20.26
C LYS A 7 -39.76 -5.22 -19.07
N LYS A 8 -39.80 -3.98 -18.59
CA LYS A 8 -39.03 -3.55 -17.39
C LYS A 8 -39.49 -4.26 -16.11
N PHE A 9 -40.81 -4.49 -15.97
CA PHE A 9 -41.36 -5.25 -14.86
C PHE A 9 -40.89 -6.70 -14.91
N TYR A 10 -41.00 -7.35 -16.07
CA TYR A 10 -40.53 -8.72 -16.27
C TYR A 10 -39.03 -8.86 -15.96
N GLU A 11 -38.18 -8.00 -16.50
CA GLU A 11 -36.73 -8.05 -16.23
C GLU A 11 -36.40 -7.94 -14.74
N ARG A 12 -37.18 -7.13 -14.00
CA ARG A 12 -36.98 -6.91 -12.56
C ARG A 12 -37.48 -8.08 -11.69
N TYR A 13 -38.55 -8.75 -12.10
CA TYR A 13 -39.23 -9.76 -11.28
C TYR A 13 -39.22 -11.19 -11.84
N LYS A 14 -38.55 -11.43 -12.99
CA LYS A 14 -38.49 -12.75 -13.65
C LYS A 14 -38.06 -13.88 -12.73
N PHE A 15 -37.06 -13.64 -11.88
CA PHE A 15 -36.58 -14.64 -10.92
C PHE A 15 -37.62 -14.93 -9.84
N HIS A 16 -38.33 -13.92 -9.33
CA HIS A 16 -39.41 -14.13 -8.37
C HIS A 16 -40.57 -14.91 -8.98
N LEU A 17 -40.99 -14.56 -10.20
CA LEU A 17 -42.05 -15.27 -10.92
C LEU A 17 -41.67 -16.74 -11.17
N LEU A 18 -40.43 -17.00 -11.59
CA LEU A 18 -39.92 -18.35 -11.79
C LEU A 18 -39.88 -19.16 -10.49
N VAL A 19 -39.36 -18.59 -9.41
CA VAL A 19 -39.28 -19.27 -8.10
C VAL A 19 -40.66 -19.60 -7.55
N TRP A 20 -41.59 -18.65 -7.59
CA TRP A 20 -42.97 -18.91 -7.15
C TRP A 20 -43.67 -19.94 -8.03
N SER A 21 -43.48 -19.88 -9.35
CA SER A 21 -44.08 -20.87 -10.27
C SER A 21 -43.56 -22.28 -9.99
N LEU A 22 -42.25 -22.46 -9.85
CA LEU A 22 -41.64 -23.75 -9.51
C LEU A 22 -42.10 -24.26 -8.15
N TYR A 23 -42.17 -23.37 -7.15
CA TYR A 23 -42.61 -23.71 -5.80
C TYR A 23 -44.08 -24.15 -5.76
N ILE A 24 -44.97 -23.43 -6.45
CA ILE A 24 -46.39 -23.77 -6.54
C ILE A 24 -46.56 -25.14 -7.21
N ILE A 25 -45.86 -25.39 -8.33
CA ILE A 25 -45.89 -26.69 -9.02
C ILE A 25 -45.44 -27.81 -8.07
N TYR A 26 -44.32 -27.60 -7.39
CA TYR A 26 -43.78 -28.55 -6.41
C TYR A 26 -44.77 -28.85 -5.27
N GLU A 27 -45.30 -27.83 -4.59
CA GLU A 27 -46.18 -28.02 -3.43
C GLU A 27 -47.52 -28.62 -3.85
N VAL A 28 -48.13 -28.19 -4.96
CA VAL A 28 -49.38 -28.79 -5.47
C VAL A 28 -49.18 -30.26 -5.85
N PHE A 29 -48.07 -30.58 -6.53
CA PHE A 29 -47.79 -31.94 -6.98
C PHE A 29 -47.50 -32.88 -5.80
N ILE A 30 -46.66 -32.46 -4.85
CA ILE A 30 -46.35 -33.26 -3.66
C ILE A 30 -47.59 -33.44 -2.78
N LEU A 31 -48.35 -32.37 -2.53
CA LEU A 31 -49.54 -32.47 -1.69
C LEU A 31 -50.62 -33.35 -2.34
N GLY A 32 -50.77 -33.26 -3.66
CA GLY A 32 -51.69 -34.12 -4.41
C GLY A 32 -51.29 -35.59 -4.37
N LEU A 33 -50.00 -35.90 -4.50
CA LEU A 33 -49.48 -37.26 -4.35
C LEU A 33 -49.64 -37.79 -2.92
N ALA A 34 -49.32 -36.97 -1.91
CA ALA A 34 -49.37 -37.36 -0.50
C ALA A 34 -50.78 -37.58 0.03
N THR A 35 -51.78 -36.85 -0.49
CA THR A 35 -53.17 -36.93 -0.03
C THR A 35 -54.07 -37.77 -0.94
N HIS A 36 -53.53 -38.26 -2.06
CA HIS A 36 -54.26 -38.93 -3.14
C HIS A 36 -55.50 -38.14 -3.64
N LYS A 37 -55.53 -36.82 -3.40
CA LYS A 37 -56.65 -35.94 -3.76
C LYS A 37 -56.10 -34.60 -4.27
N PHE A 38 -56.39 -34.29 -5.53
CA PHE A 38 -56.18 -32.95 -6.07
C PHE A 38 -57.43 -32.11 -5.80
N ARG A 39 -57.25 -30.91 -5.21
CA ARG A 39 -58.33 -29.93 -5.10
C ARG A 39 -58.54 -29.22 -6.44
N GLU A 40 -59.65 -28.50 -6.56
CA GLU A 40 -59.89 -27.66 -7.74
C GLU A 40 -58.79 -26.60 -7.90
N PRO A 41 -58.33 -26.30 -9.14
CA PRO A 41 -57.25 -25.35 -9.39
C PRO A 41 -57.47 -23.96 -8.75
N GLY A 42 -58.72 -23.51 -8.66
CA GLY A 42 -59.09 -22.24 -8.03
C GLY A 42 -58.72 -22.17 -6.54
N ALA A 43 -58.87 -23.28 -5.80
CA ALA A 43 -58.52 -23.33 -4.38
C ALA A 43 -57.03 -23.12 -4.14
N TYR A 44 -56.18 -23.71 -4.99
CA TYR A 44 -54.73 -23.55 -4.90
C TYR A 44 -54.32 -22.12 -5.21
N LEU A 45 -54.83 -21.54 -6.30
CA LEU A 45 -54.49 -20.18 -6.74
C LEU A 45 -54.73 -19.15 -5.62
N LEU A 46 -55.84 -19.27 -4.88
CA LEU A 46 -56.16 -18.38 -3.76
C LEU A 46 -55.19 -18.48 -2.61
N VAL A 47 -54.92 -19.69 -2.15
CA VAL A 47 -54.01 -19.92 -1.03
C VAL A 47 -52.62 -19.37 -1.37
N TYR A 48 -52.15 -19.55 -2.60
CA TYR A 48 -50.87 -18.99 -3.02
C TYR A 48 -50.86 -17.48 -3.18
N ILE A 49 -51.98 -16.85 -3.58
CA ILE A 49 -52.08 -15.37 -3.55
C ILE A 49 -51.90 -14.86 -2.12
N VAL A 50 -52.58 -15.46 -1.14
CA VAL A 50 -52.43 -15.07 0.27
C VAL A 50 -50.99 -15.29 0.74
N ASN A 51 -50.37 -16.43 0.42
CA ASN A 51 -48.97 -16.72 0.75
C ASN A 51 -47.99 -15.69 0.18
N ILE A 52 -48.14 -15.36 -1.11
CA ILE A 52 -47.32 -14.38 -1.82
C ILE A 52 -47.47 -13.00 -1.18
N LEU A 53 -48.72 -12.58 -0.91
CA LEU A 53 -48.99 -11.31 -0.26
C LEU A 53 -48.38 -11.26 1.14
N THR A 54 -48.55 -12.30 1.96
CA THR A 54 -47.94 -12.39 3.28
C THR A 54 -46.43 -12.28 3.21
N PHE A 55 -45.78 -13.00 2.29
CA PHE A 55 -44.34 -12.94 2.10
C PHE A 55 -43.85 -11.51 1.79
N TYR A 56 -44.44 -10.84 0.80
CA TYR A 56 -43.96 -9.52 0.37
C TYR A 56 -44.36 -8.40 1.33
N ILE A 57 -45.58 -8.42 1.86
CA ILE A 57 -46.07 -7.41 2.81
C ILE A 57 -45.24 -7.48 4.11
N TYR A 58 -45.06 -8.67 4.68
CA TYR A 58 -44.24 -8.83 5.87
C TYR A 58 -42.80 -8.36 5.61
N GLY A 59 -42.18 -8.78 4.50
CA GLY A 59 -40.82 -8.40 4.15
C GLY A 59 -40.63 -6.89 4.00
N PHE A 60 -41.62 -6.20 3.42
CA PHE A 60 -41.63 -4.74 3.30
C PHE A 60 -41.59 -4.04 4.67
N PHE A 61 -42.47 -4.43 5.59
CA PHE A 61 -42.52 -3.85 6.93
C PHE A 61 -41.31 -4.23 7.79
N LEU A 62 -40.86 -5.49 7.72
CA LEU A 62 -39.67 -5.98 8.42
C LEU A 62 -38.44 -5.14 8.02
N LYS A 63 -38.24 -4.90 6.71
CA LYS A 63 -37.14 -4.08 6.20
C LYS A 63 -37.15 -2.65 6.78
N LYS A 64 -38.33 -2.07 6.99
CA LYS A 64 -38.47 -0.73 7.59
C LYS A 64 -38.13 -0.74 9.08
N ILE A 65 -38.57 -1.77 9.81
CA ILE A 65 -38.30 -1.91 11.25
C ILE A 65 -36.81 -2.14 11.53
N ILE A 66 -36.13 -2.97 10.73
CA ILE A 66 -34.70 -3.28 10.91
C ILE A 66 -33.84 -2.01 10.84
N LYS A 67 -34.23 -1.02 10.02
CA LYS A 67 -33.49 0.22 9.80
C LYS A 67 -33.62 1.27 10.91
N THR A 68 -34.62 1.18 11.79
CA THR A 68 -34.98 2.32 12.67
C THR A 68 -35.23 1.90 14.11
N GLY A 69 -34.75 2.69 15.07
CA GLY A 69 -35.01 2.54 16.51
C GLY A 69 -33.95 1.74 17.28
N SER A 70 -34.12 1.69 18.60
CA SER A 70 -33.29 0.87 19.50
C SER A 70 -33.70 -0.61 19.46
N ILE A 71 -32.78 -1.49 19.86
CA ILE A 71 -32.99 -2.96 19.88
C ILE A 71 -34.31 -3.38 20.55
N PRO A 72 -34.68 -2.91 21.78
CA PRO A 72 -35.91 -3.37 22.43
C PRO A 72 -37.17 -2.96 21.67
N ILE A 73 -37.19 -1.74 21.11
CA ILE A 73 -38.32 -1.24 20.31
C ILE A 73 -38.47 -2.05 19.01
N LYS A 74 -37.37 -2.50 18.41
CA LYS A 74 -37.41 -3.36 17.22
C LYS A 74 -38.03 -4.72 17.53
N ILE A 75 -37.62 -5.36 18.61
CA ILE A 75 -38.16 -6.67 19.01
C ILE A 75 -39.67 -6.58 19.22
N LEU A 76 -40.13 -5.57 19.96
CA LEU A 76 -41.56 -5.35 20.19
C LEU A 76 -42.33 -5.16 18.86
N LYS A 77 -41.81 -4.33 17.95
CA LYS A 77 -42.44 -4.10 16.63
C LYS A 77 -42.46 -5.35 15.76
N ILE A 78 -41.43 -6.20 15.82
CA ILE A 78 -41.37 -7.46 15.07
C ILE A 78 -42.40 -8.45 15.62
N VAL A 79 -42.49 -8.61 16.95
CA VAL A 79 -43.47 -9.49 17.58
C VAL A 79 -44.90 -9.04 17.25
N ALA A 80 -45.18 -7.74 17.36
CA ALA A 80 -46.48 -7.17 16.99
C ALA A 80 -46.80 -7.40 15.49
N LEU A 81 -45.83 -7.20 14.60
CA LEU A 81 -45.99 -7.44 13.17
C LEU A 81 -46.30 -8.92 12.88
N ILE A 82 -45.62 -9.85 13.53
CA ILE A 82 -45.88 -11.29 13.37
C ILE A 82 -47.31 -11.62 13.79
N ALA A 83 -47.75 -11.15 14.96
CA ALA A 83 -49.12 -11.38 15.45
C ALA A 83 -50.19 -10.83 14.49
N ILE A 84 -49.99 -9.59 14.00
CA ILE A 84 -50.89 -8.95 13.03
C ILE A 84 -50.95 -9.74 11.72
N MET A 85 -49.80 -10.22 11.22
CA MET A 85 -49.75 -10.97 9.97
C MET A 85 -50.40 -12.35 10.08
N ILE A 86 -50.24 -13.06 11.21
CA ILE A 86 -50.92 -14.33 11.45
C ILE A 86 -52.45 -14.12 11.48
N PHE A 87 -52.91 -13.10 12.21
CA PHE A 87 -54.32 -12.76 12.29
C PHE A 87 -54.90 -12.38 10.92
N ALA A 88 -54.21 -11.52 10.16
CA ALA A 88 -54.60 -11.12 8.82
C ALA A 88 -54.63 -12.31 7.84
N TYR A 89 -53.69 -13.25 7.95
CA TYR A 89 -53.65 -14.47 7.14
C TYR A 89 -54.87 -15.36 7.39
N VAL A 90 -55.21 -15.63 8.65
CA VAL A 90 -56.35 -16.48 9.02
C VAL A 90 -57.66 -15.85 8.53
N ILE A 91 -57.85 -14.56 8.76
CA ILE A 91 -59.07 -13.84 8.34
C ILE A 91 -59.18 -13.77 6.82
N SER A 92 -58.13 -13.38 6.12
CA SER A 92 -58.16 -13.28 4.65
C SER A 92 -58.45 -14.63 4.00
N THR A 93 -57.86 -15.72 4.52
CA THR A 93 -58.14 -17.08 4.03
C THR A 93 -59.61 -17.47 4.27
N PHE A 94 -60.15 -17.18 5.45
CA PHE A 94 -61.55 -17.47 5.76
C PHE A 94 -62.53 -16.67 4.88
N LEU A 95 -62.28 -15.36 4.71
CA LEU A 95 -63.10 -14.49 3.85
C LEU A 95 -63.07 -14.93 2.37
N LEU A 96 -61.90 -15.34 1.87
CA LEU A 96 -61.77 -15.83 0.49
C LEU A 96 -62.55 -17.13 0.28
N ILE A 97 -62.56 -18.04 1.25
CA ILE A 97 -63.37 -19.26 1.18
C ILE A 97 -64.86 -18.93 1.09
N LEU A 98 -65.35 -18.01 1.94
CA LEU A 98 -66.76 -17.57 1.92
C LEU A 98 -67.15 -16.94 0.58
N LEU A 99 -66.28 -16.09 0.04
CA LEU A 99 -66.51 -15.42 -1.24
C LEU A 99 -66.59 -16.41 -2.41
N PHE A 100 -65.76 -17.45 -2.42
CA PHE A 100 -65.74 -18.43 -3.51
C PHE A 100 -66.92 -19.41 -3.45
N GLU A 101 -67.38 -19.77 -2.26
CA GLU A 101 -68.64 -20.50 -2.08
C GLU A 101 -69.82 -19.69 -2.66
N GLN A 102 -69.87 -18.39 -2.39
CA GLN A 102 -70.92 -17.51 -2.91
C GLN A 102 -70.93 -17.44 -4.45
N ILE A 103 -69.77 -17.50 -5.09
CA ILE A 103 -69.62 -17.44 -6.55
C ILE A 103 -69.72 -18.85 -7.20
N ARG A 104 -69.96 -19.92 -6.40
CA ARG A 104 -69.99 -21.33 -6.83
C ARG A 104 -68.71 -21.81 -7.52
N LEU A 105 -67.57 -21.24 -7.14
CA LEU A 105 -66.26 -21.63 -7.67
C LEU A 105 -65.59 -22.76 -6.86
N LEU A 106 -66.23 -23.23 -5.79
CA LEU A 106 -65.80 -24.35 -4.95
C LEU A 106 -67.03 -25.10 -4.40
N GLU A 107 -67.12 -26.42 -4.62
CA GLU A 107 -68.07 -27.29 -3.91
C GLU A 107 -67.44 -27.80 -2.60
N ILE A 108 -67.70 -27.10 -1.49
CA ILE A 108 -67.16 -27.47 -0.17
C ILE A 108 -68.18 -28.36 0.56
N ASN A 109 -67.90 -29.67 0.61
CA ASN A 109 -68.74 -30.66 1.29
C ASN A 109 -68.48 -30.78 2.82
N SER A 110 -67.69 -29.90 3.42
CA SER A 110 -67.34 -29.93 4.86
C SER A 110 -68.02 -28.82 5.65
N SER A 111 -68.32 -29.10 6.93
CA SER A 111 -68.96 -28.15 7.86
C SER A 111 -68.19 -26.83 7.96
N ARG A 112 -68.93 -25.71 7.91
CA ARG A 112 -68.48 -24.31 7.94
C ARG A 112 -67.95 -23.86 9.32
N SER A 113 -67.17 -24.68 10.01
CA SER A 113 -66.69 -24.35 11.35
C SER A 113 -65.35 -23.62 11.30
N PHE A 114 -65.30 -22.44 11.91
CA PHE A 114 -64.04 -21.79 12.28
C PHE A 114 -63.44 -22.58 13.46
N ASP A 115 -62.93 -23.77 13.16
CA ASP A 115 -62.45 -24.74 14.13
C ASP A 115 -60.92 -24.88 14.12
N ARG A 116 -60.43 -25.78 14.98
CA ARG A 116 -59.01 -26.05 15.10
C ARG A 116 -58.42 -26.65 13.82
N GLU A 117 -59.19 -27.42 13.07
CA GLU A 117 -58.74 -28.04 11.82
C GLU A 117 -58.50 -27.01 10.71
N PHE A 118 -59.23 -25.89 10.74
CA PHE A 118 -58.98 -24.75 9.86
C PHE A 118 -57.85 -23.83 10.36
N ILE A 119 -57.87 -23.45 11.64
CA ILE A 119 -56.97 -22.42 12.19
C ILE A 119 -55.52 -22.91 12.24
N LEU A 120 -55.27 -24.15 12.67
CA LEU A 120 -53.91 -24.65 12.86
C LEU A 120 -53.08 -24.69 11.56
N PRO A 121 -53.60 -25.20 10.42
CA PRO A 121 -52.88 -25.11 9.14
C PRO A 121 -52.63 -23.68 8.67
N CYS A 122 -53.55 -22.75 8.94
CA CYS A 122 -53.38 -21.34 8.60
C CYS A 122 -52.25 -20.70 9.42
N ILE A 123 -52.20 -20.96 10.73
CA ILE A 123 -51.12 -20.49 11.59
C ILE A 123 -49.78 -21.08 11.12
N TYR A 124 -49.72 -22.40 10.89
CA TYR A 124 -48.52 -23.06 10.39
C TYR A 124 -48.01 -22.45 9.08
N ARG A 125 -48.88 -22.29 8.08
CA ARG A 125 -48.53 -21.66 6.80
C ARG A 125 -48.07 -20.22 6.97
N SER A 126 -48.79 -19.42 7.76
CA SER A 126 -48.41 -18.02 8.00
C SER A 126 -47.02 -17.88 8.63
N ILE A 127 -46.69 -18.71 9.62
CA ILE A 127 -45.37 -18.74 10.26
C ILE A 127 -44.29 -19.15 9.25
N LEU A 128 -44.57 -20.16 8.42
CA LEU A 128 -43.63 -20.64 7.40
C LEU A 128 -43.27 -19.56 6.38
N TYR A 129 -44.26 -18.84 5.83
CA TYR A 129 -44.00 -17.75 4.87
C TYR A 129 -43.40 -16.49 5.51
N ILE A 130 -43.73 -16.20 6.77
CA ILE A 130 -43.02 -15.18 7.57
C ILE A 130 -41.55 -15.57 7.74
N GLY A 131 -41.27 -16.85 8.01
CA GLY A 131 -39.91 -17.39 8.12
C GLY A 131 -39.12 -17.24 6.82
N TYR A 132 -39.70 -17.67 5.69
CA TYR A 132 -39.09 -17.48 4.36
C TYR A 132 -38.83 -16.01 4.03
N SER A 133 -39.79 -15.13 4.33
CA SER A 133 -39.63 -13.69 4.10
C SER A 133 -38.52 -13.09 4.96
N THR A 134 -38.44 -13.51 6.23
CA THR A 134 -37.35 -13.14 7.14
C THR A 134 -36.00 -13.56 6.58
N GLY A 135 -35.85 -14.84 6.21
CA GLY A 135 -34.62 -15.38 5.63
C GLY A 135 -34.20 -14.63 4.37
N TYR A 136 -35.14 -14.39 3.44
CA TYR A 136 -34.90 -13.61 2.23
C TYR A 136 -34.37 -12.20 2.53
N ILE A 137 -35.02 -11.46 3.45
CA ILE A 137 -34.60 -10.10 3.81
C ILE A 137 -33.19 -10.08 4.42
N TYR A 138 -32.86 -11.05 5.28
CA TYR A 138 -31.53 -11.14 5.87
C TYR A 138 -30.44 -11.49 4.86
N VAL A 139 -30.71 -12.41 3.93
CA VAL A 139 -29.78 -12.75 2.85
C VAL A 139 -29.51 -11.53 1.96
N VAL A 140 -30.57 -10.84 1.50
CA VAL A 140 -30.43 -9.63 0.68
C VAL A 140 -29.68 -8.53 1.43
N LYS A 141 -29.96 -8.37 2.73
CA LYS A 141 -29.26 -7.40 3.57
C LYS A 141 -27.78 -7.75 3.73
N SER A 142 -27.45 -9.02 3.98
CA SER A 142 -26.07 -9.48 4.13
C SER A 142 -25.23 -9.17 2.90
N PHE A 143 -25.73 -9.44 1.69
CA PHE A 143 -25.05 -9.07 0.45
C PHE A 143 -24.89 -7.55 0.27
N GLN A 144 -25.86 -6.75 0.73
CA GLN A 144 -25.75 -5.29 0.67
C GLN A 144 -24.72 -4.76 1.67
N ASP A 145 -24.69 -5.31 2.88
CA ASP A 145 -23.75 -4.93 3.93
C ASP A 145 -22.32 -5.32 3.52
N GLN A 146 -22.11 -6.51 2.93
CA GLN A 146 -20.82 -6.93 2.36
C GLN A 146 -20.30 -5.94 1.31
N LYS A 147 -21.12 -5.58 0.31
CA LYS A 147 -20.73 -4.59 -0.72
C LYS A 147 -20.39 -3.23 -0.13
N LYS A 148 -21.07 -2.82 0.94
CA LYS A 148 -20.81 -1.55 1.62
C LYS A 148 -19.48 -1.58 2.38
N VAL A 149 -19.16 -2.69 3.04
CA VAL A 149 -17.88 -2.90 3.72
C VAL A 149 -16.74 -2.87 2.71
N GLU A 150 -16.85 -3.63 1.61
CA GLU A 150 -15.85 -3.65 0.53
C GLU A 150 -15.62 -2.25 -0.08
N ALA A 151 -16.69 -1.48 -0.32
CA ALA A 151 -16.58 -0.11 -0.82
C ALA A 151 -15.85 0.81 0.17
N LEU A 152 -16.10 0.65 1.47
CA LEU A 152 -15.45 1.44 2.53
C LEU A 152 -13.96 1.06 2.67
N GLU A 153 -13.64 -0.22 2.61
CA GLU A 153 -12.26 -0.72 2.64
C GLU A 153 -11.47 -0.17 1.45
N ARG A 154 -12.05 -0.20 0.25
CA ARG A 154 -11.42 0.38 -0.95
C ARG A 154 -11.17 1.87 -0.80
N GLN A 155 -12.14 2.61 -0.25
CA GLN A 155 -11.99 4.05 -0.02
C GLN A 155 -10.86 4.34 1.00
N ASN A 156 -10.77 3.54 2.06
CA ASN A 156 -9.71 3.67 3.07
C ASN A 156 -8.33 3.39 2.46
N LEU A 157 -8.21 2.35 1.61
CA LEU A 157 -6.95 2.03 0.95
C LEU A 157 -6.47 3.16 0.02
N VAL A 158 -7.37 3.72 -0.79
CA VAL A 158 -7.05 4.87 -1.66
C VAL A 158 -6.57 6.06 -0.83
N THR A 159 -7.29 6.39 0.25
CA THR A 159 -6.93 7.49 1.15
C THR A 159 -5.54 7.28 1.78
N GLN A 160 -5.19 6.04 2.15
CA GLN A 160 -3.87 5.72 2.70
C GLN A 160 -2.75 5.91 1.67
N ILE A 161 -2.96 5.47 0.42
CA ILE A 161 -2.00 5.65 -0.67
C ILE A 161 -1.76 7.12 -0.96
N GLU A 162 -2.83 7.92 -1.07
CA GLU A 162 -2.74 9.37 -1.29
C GLU A 162 -1.99 10.07 -0.15
N LYS A 163 -2.27 9.69 1.11
CA LYS A 163 -1.56 10.23 2.27
C LYS A 163 -0.07 9.92 2.21
N GLN A 164 0.29 8.67 1.88
CA GLN A 164 1.69 8.27 1.77
C GLN A 164 2.43 9.03 0.66
N ALA A 165 1.76 9.26 -0.47
CA ALA A 165 2.32 10.05 -1.57
C ALA A 165 2.57 11.50 -1.14
N LEU A 166 1.61 12.13 -0.45
CA LEU A 166 1.75 13.49 0.07
C LEU A 166 2.87 13.60 1.12
N GLU A 167 3.01 12.61 2.01
CA GLU A 167 4.10 12.56 2.98
C GLU A 167 5.46 12.48 2.29
N ASN A 168 5.60 11.66 1.23
CA ASN A 168 6.81 11.58 0.44
C ASN A 168 7.12 12.90 -0.29
N ASP A 169 6.12 13.51 -0.93
CA ASP A 169 6.26 14.79 -1.63
C ASP A 169 6.67 15.91 -0.66
N LEU A 170 6.14 15.90 0.57
CA LEU A 170 6.52 16.84 1.62
C LEU A 170 7.98 16.65 2.02
N VAL A 171 8.43 15.41 2.26
CA VAL A 171 9.82 15.11 2.61
C VAL A 171 10.77 15.54 1.48
N GLN A 172 10.41 15.28 0.23
CA GLN A 172 11.21 15.71 -0.92
C GLN A 172 11.26 17.24 -1.03
N SER A 173 10.14 17.91 -0.81
CA SER A 173 10.05 19.39 -0.82
C SER A 173 10.86 20.01 0.31
N GLN A 174 10.81 19.45 1.52
CA GLN A 174 11.63 19.89 2.65
C GLN A 174 13.11 19.71 2.36
N ASN A 175 13.53 18.56 1.81
CA ASN A 175 14.91 18.34 1.39
C ASN A 175 15.37 19.35 0.33
N ASN A 176 14.53 19.63 -0.67
CA ASN A 176 14.82 20.62 -1.70
C ASN A 176 14.93 22.03 -1.11
N TYR A 177 14.03 22.39 -0.20
CA TYR A 177 14.04 23.68 0.48
C TYR A 177 15.31 23.86 1.33
N LEU A 178 15.65 22.88 2.17
CA LEU A 178 16.86 22.90 2.99
C LEU A 178 18.13 23.05 2.13
N ARG A 179 18.20 22.36 0.99
CA ARG A 179 19.31 22.51 0.04
C ARG A 179 19.34 23.90 -0.61
N SER A 180 18.18 24.48 -0.94
CA SER A 180 18.09 25.81 -1.56
C SER A 180 18.51 26.96 -0.66
N GLN A 181 18.56 26.76 0.67
CA GLN A 181 19.11 27.75 1.60
C GLN A 181 20.60 28.00 1.36
N ILE A 182 21.30 27.06 0.74
CA ILE A 182 22.62 27.30 0.16
C ILE A 182 22.36 27.80 -1.27
N ASN A 183 22.83 29.00 -1.61
CA ASN A 183 22.83 29.48 -2.99
C ASN A 183 24.16 29.07 -3.66
N PRO A 184 24.23 27.91 -4.33
CA PRO A 184 25.47 27.44 -4.97
C PRO A 184 26.09 28.49 -5.88
N HIS A 185 25.27 29.18 -6.67
CA HIS A 185 25.77 30.18 -7.61
C HIS A 185 26.45 31.35 -6.90
N PHE A 186 25.84 31.90 -5.85
CA PHE A 186 26.48 32.93 -5.05
C PHE A 186 27.76 32.43 -4.38
N LEU A 187 27.75 31.20 -3.84
CA LEU A 187 28.91 30.60 -3.19
C LEU A 187 30.07 30.41 -4.18
N PHE A 188 29.82 29.86 -5.37
CA PHE A 188 30.84 29.69 -6.42
C PHE A 188 31.39 31.03 -6.89
N ASN A 189 30.52 32.02 -7.11
CA ASN A 189 30.96 33.34 -7.53
C ASN A 189 31.85 34.00 -6.46
N THR A 190 31.49 33.84 -5.19
CA THR A 190 32.27 34.36 -4.07
C THR A 190 33.62 33.66 -3.97
N LEU A 191 33.67 32.33 -4.01
CA LEU A 191 34.92 31.58 -3.95
C LEU A 191 35.81 31.87 -5.16
N ASN A 192 35.26 31.94 -6.38
CA ASN A 192 36.03 32.29 -7.58
C ASN A 192 36.57 33.72 -7.53
N PHE A 193 35.82 34.67 -6.97
CA PHE A 193 36.32 36.03 -6.75
C PHE A 193 37.51 36.04 -5.76
N ILE A 194 37.38 35.37 -4.62
CA ILE A 194 38.46 35.28 -3.61
C ILE A 194 39.68 34.55 -4.20
N TYR A 195 39.46 33.47 -4.97
CA TYR A 195 40.52 32.77 -5.70
C TYR A 195 41.30 33.75 -6.60
N ASN A 196 40.60 34.52 -7.42
CA ASN A 196 41.23 35.44 -8.37
C ASN A 196 42.00 36.58 -7.67
N ASP A 197 41.50 37.11 -6.55
CA ASP A 197 42.24 38.12 -5.77
C ASP A 197 43.45 37.51 -5.04
N ALA A 198 43.31 36.29 -4.51
CA ALA A 198 44.37 35.61 -3.78
C ALA A 198 45.49 35.07 -4.69
N ARG A 199 45.19 34.70 -5.95
CA ARG A 199 46.11 33.97 -6.83
C ARG A 199 47.51 34.58 -6.96
N LYS A 200 47.63 35.91 -6.98
CA LYS A 200 48.92 36.60 -7.09
C LYS A 200 49.59 36.89 -5.73
N LYS A 201 48.80 37.05 -4.66
CA LYS A 201 49.26 37.50 -3.33
C LYS A 201 49.53 36.34 -2.38
N ALA A 202 48.73 35.28 -2.49
CA ALA A 202 48.74 34.11 -1.63
C ALA A 202 48.36 32.87 -2.47
N PRO A 203 49.27 32.37 -3.34
CA PRO A 203 48.98 31.28 -4.26
C PRO A 203 48.50 30.01 -3.55
N MET A 204 49.09 29.65 -2.41
CA MET A 204 48.63 28.51 -1.60
C MET A 204 47.20 28.67 -1.07
N ALA A 205 46.79 29.89 -0.73
CA ALA A 205 45.41 30.17 -0.28
C ALA A 205 44.44 30.12 -1.46
N ALA A 206 44.85 30.60 -2.63
CA ALA A 206 44.07 30.46 -3.86
C ALA A 206 43.86 28.98 -4.21
N ASP A 207 44.91 28.16 -4.18
CA ASP A 207 44.78 26.73 -4.47
C ASP A 207 43.83 26.04 -3.48
N ALA A 208 43.86 26.39 -2.19
CA ALA A 208 42.89 25.88 -1.22
C ALA A 208 41.45 26.30 -1.57
N ILE A 209 41.22 27.56 -1.95
CA ILE A 209 39.90 28.05 -2.35
C ILE A 209 39.37 27.32 -3.59
N MET A 210 40.23 27.05 -4.57
CA MET A 210 39.85 26.32 -5.79
C MET A 210 39.44 24.88 -5.47
N ASN A 211 40.25 24.15 -4.71
CA ASN A 211 39.92 22.78 -4.30
C ASN A 211 38.60 22.74 -3.50
N LEU A 212 38.35 23.72 -2.64
CA LEU A 212 37.08 23.83 -1.89
C LEU A 212 35.90 24.13 -2.82
N ALA A 213 36.08 25.01 -3.81
CA ALA A 213 35.05 25.37 -4.76
C ALA A 213 34.61 24.17 -5.62
N GLU A 214 35.56 23.39 -6.15
CA GLU A 214 35.23 22.18 -6.92
C GLU A 214 34.55 21.11 -6.06
N MET A 215 35.00 20.88 -4.82
CA MET A 215 34.33 19.97 -3.89
C MET A 215 32.90 20.40 -3.56
N MET A 216 32.66 21.68 -3.33
CA MET A 216 31.31 22.21 -3.09
C MET A 216 30.44 22.09 -4.35
N ARG A 217 31.02 22.29 -5.54
CA ARG A 217 30.33 22.13 -6.83
C ARG A 217 29.88 20.71 -7.04
N TYR A 218 30.75 19.76 -6.74
CA TYR A 218 30.42 18.36 -6.81
C TYR A 218 29.32 17.97 -5.81
N ALA A 219 29.44 18.38 -4.54
CA ALA A 219 28.47 18.06 -3.49
C ALA A 219 27.07 18.68 -3.73
N LEU A 220 27.01 19.85 -4.39
CA LEU A 220 25.77 20.56 -4.71
C LEU A 220 25.18 20.21 -6.08
N LYS A 221 25.92 19.49 -6.93
CA LYS A 221 25.41 18.97 -8.20
C LYS A 221 24.18 18.09 -7.90
N ARG A 222 23.14 18.16 -8.73
CA ARG A 222 22.03 17.20 -8.72
C ARG A 222 22.41 16.01 -9.60
N PRO A 223 22.97 14.90 -9.07
CA PRO A 223 22.65 13.62 -9.68
C PRO A 223 21.18 13.34 -9.36
N GLU A 224 20.41 12.82 -10.32
CA GLU A 224 19.15 12.17 -9.95
C GLU A 224 19.45 11.10 -8.88
N ALA A 225 18.51 10.82 -7.97
CA ALA A 225 18.76 9.92 -6.84
C ALA A 225 19.28 8.52 -7.25
N SER A 226 19.06 8.15 -8.50
CA SER A 226 19.43 6.91 -9.17
C SER A 226 20.59 7.04 -10.18
N GLU A 227 21.21 8.21 -10.31
CA GLU A 227 22.25 8.44 -11.31
C GLU A 227 23.65 8.20 -10.75
N MET A 228 24.34 7.22 -11.31
CA MET A 228 25.77 7.01 -11.06
C MET A 228 26.59 8.04 -11.84
N VAL A 229 27.69 8.51 -11.24
CA VAL A 229 28.64 9.44 -11.86
C VAL A 229 29.84 8.69 -12.43
N PRO A 230 30.64 9.29 -13.32
CA PRO A 230 31.93 8.73 -13.70
C PRO A 230 32.81 8.50 -12.46
N LEU A 231 33.42 7.31 -12.33
CA LEU A 231 34.33 7.00 -11.23
C LEU A 231 35.51 7.99 -11.19
N SER A 232 35.94 8.49 -12.35
CA SER A 232 36.95 9.54 -12.46
C SER A 232 36.58 10.83 -11.72
N GLU A 233 35.29 11.22 -11.72
CA GLU A 233 34.83 12.41 -10.98
C GLU A 233 35.01 12.18 -9.45
N GLU A 234 34.67 10.99 -8.94
CA GLU A 234 34.86 10.65 -7.52
C GLU A 234 36.36 10.62 -7.13
N ILE A 235 37.23 10.11 -8.02
CA ILE A 235 38.68 10.09 -7.80
C ILE A 235 39.23 11.53 -7.74
N GLU A 236 38.83 12.39 -8.67
CA GLU A 236 39.21 13.81 -8.69
C GLU A 236 38.79 14.52 -7.38
N GLN A 237 37.61 14.21 -6.84
CA GLN A 237 37.17 14.80 -5.57
C GLN A 237 38.00 14.37 -4.37
N ILE A 238 38.43 13.11 -4.29
CA ILE A 238 39.30 12.69 -3.18
C ILE A 238 40.70 13.31 -3.31
N GLU A 239 41.19 13.53 -4.53
CA GLU A 239 42.45 14.25 -4.76
C GLU A 239 42.37 15.70 -4.28
N HIS A 240 41.27 16.40 -4.59
CA HIS A 240 41.02 17.76 -4.08
C HIS A 240 40.99 17.78 -2.54
N LEU A 241 40.30 16.83 -1.91
CA LEU A 241 40.24 16.71 -0.46
C LEU A 241 41.62 16.45 0.15
N ILE A 242 42.40 15.53 -0.42
CA ILE A 242 43.77 15.21 0.04
C ILE A 242 44.66 16.45 -0.09
N ASN A 243 44.59 17.17 -1.20
CA ASN A 243 45.37 18.38 -1.43
C ASN A 243 45.03 19.50 -0.44
N LEU A 244 43.75 19.70 -0.13
CA LEU A 244 43.31 20.63 0.91
C LEU A 244 43.88 20.28 2.28
N HIS A 245 43.83 18.99 2.64
CA HIS A 245 44.38 18.53 3.90
C HIS A 245 45.90 18.70 3.96
N LYS A 246 46.62 18.45 2.86
CA LYS A 246 48.07 18.69 2.73
C LYS A 246 48.41 20.16 2.95
N LEU A 247 47.69 21.08 2.30
CA LEU A 247 47.86 22.52 2.50
C LEU A 247 47.63 22.93 3.95
N ARG A 248 46.56 22.44 4.59
CA ARG A 248 46.20 22.77 5.98
C ARG A 248 47.24 22.30 7.01
N THR A 249 47.94 21.21 6.70
CA THR A 249 48.89 20.55 7.63
C THR A 249 50.35 20.80 7.28
N ALA A 250 50.63 21.76 6.39
CA ALA A 250 51.97 22.04 5.88
C ALA A 250 52.67 20.76 5.36
N ASN A 251 51.94 19.93 4.61
CA ASN A 251 52.37 18.64 4.07
C ASN A 251 52.72 17.55 5.09
N ASN A 252 52.30 17.69 6.36
CA ASN A 252 52.52 16.66 7.38
C ASN A 252 51.49 15.52 7.32
N ILE A 253 51.26 14.98 6.12
CA ILE A 253 50.36 13.85 5.86
C ILE A 253 51.13 12.73 5.19
N ASN A 254 51.09 11.56 5.80
CA ASN A 254 51.56 10.29 5.26
C ASN A 254 50.36 9.48 4.76
N LEU A 255 49.96 9.71 3.51
CA LEU A 255 48.84 9.04 2.86
C LEU A 255 49.19 8.71 1.41
N GLU A 256 48.89 7.47 1.02
CA GLU A 256 49.14 6.94 -0.32
C GLU A 256 47.81 6.60 -1.01
N LEU A 257 47.68 7.05 -2.26
CA LEU A 257 46.56 6.75 -3.16
C LEU A 257 47.09 5.90 -4.31
N GLU A 258 46.60 4.67 -4.41
CA GLU A 258 46.94 3.73 -5.48
C GLU A 258 45.70 3.49 -6.36
N VAL A 259 45.79 3.84 -7.65
CA VAL A 259 44.73 3.60 -8.64
C VAL A 259 45.27 2.68 -9.72
N THR A 260 44.64 1.52 -9.92
CA THR A 260 45.10 0.47 -10.85
C THR A 260 43.97 -0.07 -11.72
N GLY A 261 44.23 -0.26 -13.02
CA GLY A 261 43.23 -0.70 -14.00
C GLY A 261 42.67 0.43 -14.86
N ASP A 262 41.87 0.09 -15.88
CA ASP A 262 41.23 1.06 -16.77
C ASP A 262 39.91 1.58 -16.17
N MET A 263 39.96 2.80 -15.66
CA MET A 263 38.81 3.46 -15.04
C MET A 263 37.91 4.19 -16.05
N PHE A 264 38.29 4.23 -17.33
CA PHE A 264 37.58 5.03 -18.32
C PHE A 264 36.17 4.49 -18.57
N GLY A 265 35.17 5.37 -18.46
CA GLY A 265 33.77 5.02 -18.67
C GLY A 265 33.09 4.26 -17.51
N LEU A 266 33.82 3.92 -16.44
CA LEU A 266 33.23 3.31 -15.26
C LEU A 266 32.31 4.30 -14.55
N ARG A 267 31.18 3.79 -14.06
CA ARG A 267 30.22 4.56 -13.28
C ARG A 267 30.11 4.01 -11.86
N PHE A 268 30.01 4.92 -10.90
CA PHE A 268 29.98 4.61 -9.47
C PHE A 268 29.03 5.56 -8.73
N PRO A 269 28.43 5.15 -7.60
CA PRO A 269 27.56 6.04 -6.84
C PRO A 269 28.34 7.25 -6.30
N PRO A 270 27.78 8.48 -6.41
CA PRO A 270 28.49 9.68 -5.99
C PRO A 270 28.65 9.75 -4.46
N LEU A 271 29.67 10.49 -4.01
CA LEU A 271 30.04 10.80 -2.63
C LEU A 271 30.51 9.62 -1.77
N ILE A 272 30.69 8.42 -2.32
CA ILE A 272 31.18 7.27 -1.54
C ILE A 272 32.68 7.41 -1.27
N LEU A 273 33.49 7.64 -2.31
CA LEU A 273 34.94 7.78 -2.14
C LEU A 273 35.26 8.98 -1.26
N LEU A 274 34.54 10.08 -1.47
CA LEU A 274 34.69 11.29 -0.66
C LEU A 274 34.43 11.01 0.83
N THR A 275 33.35 10.29 1.16
CA THR A 275 33.01 9.95 2.56
C THR A 275 34.05 9.02 3.19
N LEU A 276 34.60 8.06 2.43
CA LEU A 276 35.67 7.18 2.90
C LEU A 276 36.93 7.96 3.28
N VAL A 277 37.36 8.88 2.40
CA VAL A 277 38.56 9.68 2.63
C VAL A 277 38.35 10.71 3.74
N GLU A 278 37.15 11.27 3.86
CA GLU A 278 36.77 12.11 4.99
C GLU A 278 36.87 11.33 6.32
N ASN A 279 36.44 10.07 6.34
CA ASN A 279 36.56 9.21 7.52
C ASN A 279 38.03 8.95 7.89
N ILE A 280 38.92 8.73 6.90
CA ILE A 280 40.36 8.59 7.13
C ILE A 280 40.91 9.85 7.81
N PHE A 281 40.56 11.05 7.35
CA PHE A 281 41.05 12.29 7.96
C PHE A 281 40.41 12.61 9.32
N LYS A 282 39.14 12.24 9.53
CA LYS A 282 38.44 12.46 10.80
C LYS A 282 38.95 11.55 11.89
N HIS A 283 39.09 10.26 11.60
CA HIS A 283 39.31 9.22 12.61
C HIS A 283 40.70 8.59 12.53
N GLY A 284 41.38 8.75 11.40
CA GLY A 284 42.72 8.23 11.19
C GLY A 284 43.82 9.13 11.73
N ASN A 285 44.92 8.49 12.15
CA ASN A 285 46.20 9.16 12.34
C ASN A 285 46.95 9.16 11.00
N VAL A 286 46.75 10.22 10.22
CA VAL A 286 47.35 10.42 8.90
C VAL A 286 48.73 11.08 8.93
N SER A 287 49.30 11.33 10.11
CA SER A 287 50.62 11.95 10.28
C SER A 287 51.64 10.96 10.88
N HIS A 288 51.30 9.67 10.91
CA HIS A 288 52.18 8.64 11.46
C HIS A 288 53.41 8.45 10.55
N SER A 289 54.60 8.61 11.09
CA SER A 289 55.85 8.69 10.30
C SER A 289 56.21 7.39 9.58
N THR A 290 55.85 6.24 10.13
CA THR A 290 56.25 4.91 9.61
C THR A 290 55.11 4.09 9.00
N GLN A 291 53.87 4.55 9.12
CA GLN A 291 52.69 3.79 8.66
C GLN A 291 51.75 4.74 7.91
N PRO A 292 51.80 4.76 6.56
CA PRO A 292 50.90 5.58 5.77
C PRO A 292 49.44 5.13 5.95
N ALA A 293 48.51 6.08 5.83
CA ALA A 293 47.15 5.73 5.45
C ALA A 293 47.14 5.32 3.97
N PHE A 294 46.39 4.28 3.62
CA PHE A 294 46.32 3.77 2.25
C PHE A 294 44.90 3.85 1.71
N ILE A 295 44.77 4.31 0.47
CA ILE A 295 43.56 4.22 -0.33
C ILE A 295 43.94 3.47 -1.61
N LYS A 296 43.31 2.33 -1.86
CA LYS A 296 43.52 1.55 -3.07
C LYS A 296 42.22 1.40 -3.84
N ILE A 297 42.27 1.71 -5.12
CA ILE A 297 41.16 1.57 -6.07
C ILE A 297 41.68 0.71 -7.22
N ALA A 298 41.16 -0.50 -7.36
CA ALA A 298 41.58 -1.46 -8.36
C ALA A 298 40.39 -1.94 -9.20
N TYR A 299 40.54 -1.92 -10.52
CA TYR A 299 39.55 -2.45 -11.44
C TYR A 299 40.14 -3.59 -12.29
N GLU A 300 39.59 -4.79 -12.13
CA GLU A 300 40.00 -5.98 -12.90
C GLU A 300 38.80 -6.91 -13.13
N LYS A 301 38.64 -7.45 -14.34
CA LYS A 301 37.60 -8.45 -14.70
C LYS A 301 36.19 -8.04 -14.26
N ASP A 302 35.77 -6.82 -14.62
CA ASP A 302 34.45 -6.24 -14.28
C ASP A 302 34.19 -6.08 -12.77
N LYS A 303 35.23 -6.19 -11.93
CA LYS A 303 35.14 -5.95 -10.49
C LYS A 303 35.93 -4.72 -10.10
N LEU A 304 35.28 -3.83 -9.37
CA LEU A 304 35.91 -2.69 -8.73
C LEU A 304 36.08 -3.01 -7.25
N ASN A 305 37.34 -3.08 -6.81
CA ASN A 305 37.75 -3.23 -5.42
C ASN A 305 38.25 -1.88 -4.91
N ILE A 306 37.67 -1.42 -3.81
CA ILE A 306 38.11 -0.22 -3.10
C ILE A 306 38.46 -0.64 -1.69
N SER A 307 39.67 -0.31 -1.23
CA SER A 307 40.08 -0.55 0.15
C SER A 307 40.74 0.67 0.76
N THR A 308 40.45 0.90 2.03
CA THR A 308 41.08 1.97 2.81
C THR A 308 41.62 1.42 4.10
N ILE A 309 42.85 1.80 4.47
CA ILE A 309 43.51 1.39 5.70
C ILE A 309 44.07 2.64 6.39
N ASN A 310 43.73 2.85 7.66
CA ASN A 310 44.32 3.93 8.44
C ASN A 310 44.49 3.54 9.91
N MET A 311 45.55 4.04 10.53
CA MET A 311 45.76 3.91 11.98
C MET A 311 44.68 4.66 12.74
N ILE A 312 44.21 4.10 13.86
CA ILE A 312 43.24 4.78 14.73
C ILE A 312 43.92 5.96 15.43
N ASN A 313 43.25 7.10 15.48
CA ASN A 313 43.73 8.27 16.19
C ASN A 313 43.31 8.24 17.67
N ASP A 314 44.17 7.72 18.54
CA ASP A 314 43.90 7.58 19.98
C ASP A 314 43.75 8.95 20.71
N ASN A 315 44.20 10.05 20.11
CA ASN A 315 44.12 11.40 20.70
C ASN A 315 42.76 12.08 20.51
N LYS A 316 41.86 11.54 19.67
CA LYS A 316 40.49 12.04 19.52
C LYS A 316 39.55 11.15 20.34
N GLY A 317 39.44 11.46 21.64
CA GLY A 317 38.69 10.68 22.62
C GLY A 317 37.28 10.27 22.17
N LYS A 318 36.84 9.09 22.63
CA LYS A 318 35.51 8.43 22.46
C LYS A 318 34.42 9.33 21.82
N GLN A 319 34.42 9.47 20.50
CA GLN A 319 33.26 9.95 19.75
C GLN A 319 32.67 8.76 19.00
N THR A 320 31.82 8.00 19.69
CA THR A 320 31.21 6.77 19.16
C THR A 320 29.96 7.02 18.32
N GLU A 321 29.29 8.18 18.45
CA GLU A 321 28.01 8.41 17.75
C GLU A 321 28.17 8.92 16.29
N SER A 322 29.12 9.81 16.02
CA SER A 322 29.34 10.36 14.67
C SER A 322 30.07 9.40 13.72
N HIS A 323 30.82 8.44 14.28
CA HIS A 323 31.63 7.47 13.53
C HIS A 323 30.78 6.53 12.66
N HIS A 324 29.55 6.24 13.10
CA HIS A 324 28.65 5.29 12.43
C HIS A 324 27.84 5.94 11.32
N VAL A 325 27.54 7.25 11.41
CA VAL A 325 26.67 7.93 10.44
C VAL A 325 27.23 7.90 9.02
N GLY A 326 28.54 8.15 8.84
CA GLY A 326 29.18 8.13 7.52
C GLY A 326 29.23 6.74 6.88
N ILE A 327 29.61 5.73 7.68
CA ILE A 327 29.70 4.32 7.25
C ILE A 327 28.31 3.74 6.96
N ASP A 328 27.32 4.02 7.81
CA ASP A 328 25.94 3.61 7.60
C ASP A 328 25.35 4.23 6.33
N ASN A 329 25.70 5.48 6.04
CA ASN A 329 25.29 6.15 4.81
C ASN A 329 25.91 5.53 3.57
N ILE A 330 27.19 5.12 3.62
CA ILE A 330 27.84 4.36 2.54
C ILE A 330 27.08 3.04 2.31
N GLY A 331 26.81 2.28 3.37
CA GLY A 331 26.09 1.01 3.27
C GLY A 331 24.70 1.16 2.65
N LYS A 332 23.91 2.13 3.13
CA LYS A 332 22.58 2.45 2.57
C LYS A 332 22.65 2.84 1.10
N ARG A 333 23.66 3.64 0.73
CA ARG A 333 23.86 4.10 -0.64
C ARG A 333 24.27 2.95 -1.57
N LEU A 334 25.22 2.11 -1.16
CA LEU A 334 25.60 0.90 -1.92
C LEU A 334 24.39 -0.02 -2.15
N ASN A 335 23.60 -0.28 -1.11
CA ASN A 335 22.38 -1.09 -1.22
C ASN A 335 21.33 -0.46 -2.16
N SER A 336 21.22 0.87 -2.19
CA SER A 336 20.29 1.57 -3.09
C SER A 336 20.67 1.46 -4.57
N PHE A 337 21.96 1.33 -4.89
CA PHE A 337 22.45 1.28 -6.27
C PHE A 337 22.70 -0.14 -6.77
N TYR A 338 23.16 -1.04 -5.90
CA TYR A 338 23.58 -2.40 -6.25
C TYR A 338 22.64 -3.49 -5.70
N GLY A 339 21.61 -3.13 -4.92
CA GLY A 339 20.77 -4.12 -4.23
C GLY A 339 21.64 -4.99 -3.33
N ASN A 340 21.66 -6.30 -3.57
CA ASN A 340 22.51 -7.24 -2.82
C ASN A 340 23.83 -7.60 -3.54
N ASP A 341 24.13 -6.99 -4.69
CA ASP A 341 25.33 -7.30 -5.51
C ASP A 341 26.53 -6.42 -5.12
N TYR A 342 26.89 -6.45 -3.84
CA TYR A 342 28.07 -5.78 -3.31
C TYR A 342 28.59 -6.46 -2.05
N ILE A 343 29.89 -6.33 -1.78
CA ILE A 343 30.49 -6.65 -0.49
C ILE A 343 30.93 -5.34 0.14
N PHE A 344 30.51 -5.09 1.37
CA PHE A 344 30.98 -3.97 2.17
C PHE A 344 31.39 -4.47 3.55
N LYS A 345 32.64 -4.22 3.92
CA LYS A 345 33.16 -4.55 5.24
C LYS A 345 33.82 -3.33 5.84
N TYR A 346 33.52 -3.08 7.11
CA TYR A 346 34.18 -2.07 7.91
C TYR A 346 34.51 -2.70 9.26
N TYR A 347 35.80 -2.78 9.59
CA TYR A 347 36.25 -3.44 10.80
C TYR A 347 37.56 -2.86 11.32
N LYS A 348 37.85 -3.20 12.57
CA LYS A 348 39.11 -2.90 13.22
C LYS A 348 39.99 -4.14 13.21
N ASP A 349 41.24 -4.00 12.78
CA ASP A 349 42.20 -5.09 12.80
C ASP A 349 42.95 -5.20 14.16
N PRO A 350 43.69 -6.30 14.40
CA PRO A 350 44.47 -6.48 15.62
C PRO A 350 45.59 -5.45 15.82
N LEU A 351 45.99 -4.72 14.77
CA LEU A 351 47.03 -3.71 14.78
C LEU A 351 46.48 -2.30 15.04
N ASN A 352 45.23 -2.18 15.51
CA ASN A 352 44.58 -0.90 15.79
C ASN A 352 44.40 -0.03 14.54
N ARG A 353 44.10 -0.65 13.40
CA ARG A 353 43.75 0.04 12.14
C ARG A 353 42.27 -0.10 11.84
N TYR A 354 41.68 0.95 11.28
CA TYR A 354 40.40 0.86 10.59
C TYR A 354 40.64 0.40 9.16
N ILE A 355 39.87 -0.60 8.74
CA ILE A 355 39.87 -1.14 7.39
C ILE A 355 38.45 -1.06 6.83
N THR A 356 38.35 -0.49 5.62
CA THR A 356 37.12 -0.53 4.81
C THR A 356 37.41 -1.26 3.52
N GLU A 357 36.53 -2.17 3.14
CA GLU A 357 36.59 -2.92 1.88
C GLU A 357 35.24 -2.81 1.17
N ILE A 358 35.25 -2.43 -0.10
CA ILE A 358 34.10 -2.43 -0.99
C ILE A 358 34.47 -3.24 -2.23
N ASP A 359 33.68 -4.27 -2.52
CA ASP A 359 33.70 -4.97 -3.81
C ASP A 359 32.35 -4.79 -4.50
N VAL A 360 32.38 -4.29 -5.72
CA VAL A 360 31.19 -4.18 -6.56
C VAL A 360 31.48 -4.66 -7.98
N THR A 361 30.45 -5.23 -8.62
CA THR A 361 30.52 -5.56 -10.04
C THR A 361 30.18 -4.29 -10.84
N VAL A 362 31.11 -3.81 -11.65
CA VAL A 362 30.93 -2.61 -12.49
C VAL A 362 31.20 -2.99 -13.94
N VAL A 363 30.13 -3.06 -14.72
CA VAL A 363 30.21 -3.31 -16.16
C VAL A 363 30.64 -2.02 -16.85
N ASN A 364 31.74 -2.04 -17.59
CA ASN A 364 32.16 -0.90 -18.40
C ASN A 364 31.27 -0.83 -19.67
N PRO A 365 30.37 0.17 -19.79
CA PRO A 365 29.47 0.26 -20.94
C PRO A 365 30.21 0.60 -22.25
N LEU A 366 31.39 1.24 -22.15
CA LEU A 366 32.18 1.67 -23.32
C LEU A 366 33.13 0.57 -23.82
N ALA A 367 33.54 -0.37 -22.95
CA ALA A 367 34.38 -1.50 -23.35
C ALA A 367 33.70 -2.46 -24.34
N ARG A 368 32.36 -2.46 -24.41
CA ARG A 368 31.59 -3.26 -25.39
C ARG A 368 31.52 -2.65 -26.79
N LEU A 369 31.87 -1.37 -26.97
CA LEU A 369 31.81 -0.69 -28.27
C LEU A 369 33.10 -0.82 -29.09
N ASN A 370 34.19 -1.33 -28.48
CA ASN A 370 35.50 -1.52 -29.11
C ASN A 370 35.84 -3.01 -29.36
N ARG A 371 34.85 -3.90 -29.40
CA ARG A 371 35.03 -5.32 -29.76
C ARG A 371 34.44 -5.68 -31.10
#